data_AF-A0A2P9AAM4-F1
#
_entry.id   AF-A0A2P9AAM4-F1
#
_cell.length_a   1.000
_cell.length_b   1.000
_cell.length_c   1.000
_cell.angle_alpha   90.00
_cell.angle_beta   90.00
_cell.angle_gamma   90.00
#
_symmetry.space_group_name_H-M   'P 1'
#
loop_
_entity.id
_entity.type
_entity.pdbx_description
1 polymer ?
#
loop_
_entity_poly.entity_id
_entity_poly.type
_entity_poly.pdbx_seq_one_letter_code
_entity_poly.pdbx_strand_id
1 'polypeptide(L)'
;MGNGVDRKKEPPKGKVGFMYMLAGGTDGSNTDPYATKPEPGNNWVETGPHVMIVNATDMMQGYPMDPKPDTSRPYVMWAGTPYAHLMIPVK
;
A
#
# COMPACT_ATOMS: atom_id res chain seq x y z
N MET A 1 7.50 -9.93 32.51
CA MET A 1 6.13 -9.79 31.98
C MET A 1 5.78 -8.32 31.88
N GLY A 2 5.29 -7.86 30.73
CA GLY A 2 4.88 -6.48 30.46
C GLY A 2 4.71 -6.29 28.96
N ASN A 3 3.54 -6.71 28.47
CA ASN A 3 3.20 -6.95 27.05
C ASN A 3 2.94 -5.67 26.25
N GLY A 4 3.09 -5.76 24.93
CA GLY A 4 2.18 -5.11 23.98
C GLY A 4 2.75 -3.92 23.20
N VAL A 5 3.64 -4.17 22.24
CA VAL A 5 3.89 -3.21 21.15
C VAL A 5 2.85 -3.45 20.06
N ASP A 6 1.59 -3.10 20.34
CA ASP A 6 0.54 -2.97 19.33
C ASP A 6 0.77 -1.67 18.53
N ARG A 7 1.64 -1.74 17.51
CA ARG A 7 1.83 -0.64 16.54
C ARG A 7 0.73 -0.60 15.48
N LYS A 8 -0.53 -0.72 15.89
CA LYS A 8 -1.72 -0.60 15.02
C LYS A 8 -2.39 0.74 15.27
N LYS A 9 -1.68 1.84 15.02
CA LYS A 9 -2.25 3.18 15.17
C LYS A 9 -2.84 3.58 13.84
N GLU A 10 -4.16 3.83 13.81
CA GLU A 10 -4.82 4.36 12.63
C GLU A 10 -4.13 5.66 12.18
N PRO A 11 -3.99 5.90 10.86
CA PRO A 11 -3.44 7.14 10.37
C PRO A 11 -4.28 8.34 10.87
N PRO A 12 -3.65 9.49 11.18
CA PRO A 12 -4.36 10.66 11.69
C PRO A 12 -5.40 11.14 10.67
N LYS A 13 -6.69 11.15 11.02
CA LYS A 13 -7.77 11.55 10.10
C LYS A 13 -7.51 12.95 9.50
N GLY A 14 -7.83 13.11 8.21
CA GLY A 14 -7.76 14.40 7.51
C GLY A 14 -6.35 14.87 7.15
N LYS A 15 -5.32 14.02 7.28
CA LYS A 15 -3.94 14.32 6.87
C LYS A 15 -3.50 13.44 5.72
N VAL A 16 -3.58 13.95 4.50
CA VAL A 16 -3.05 13.24 3.32
C VAL A 16 -1.53 13.13 3.44
N GLY A 17 -1.00 11.92 3.25
CA GLY A 17 0.42 11.68 3.14
C GLY A 17 0.84 11.46 1.69
N PHE A 18 2.06 11.89 1.36
CA PHE A 18 2.68 11.68 0.05
C PHE A 18 4.06 11.07 0.25
N MET A 19 4.31 9.94 -0.42
CA MET A 19 5.59 9.21 -0.36
C MET A 19 6.04 8.86 -1.78
N TYR A 20 7.30 8.48 -1.95
CA TYR A 20 7.83 8.06 -3.24
C TYR A 20 8.84 6.93 -3.08
N MET A 21 8.91 6.07 -4.10
CA MET A 21 9.93 5.02 -4.23
C MET A 21 10.43 4.99 -5.67
N LEU A 22 11.37 5.88 -5.98
CA LEU A 22 11.82 6.11 -7.36
C LEU A 22 12.78 5.04 -7.89
N ALA A 23 13.34 4.21 -7.01
CA ALA A 23 14.08 3.03 -7.43
C ALA A 23 13.15 1.85 -7.79
N GLY A 24 11.85 1.96 -7.50
CA GLY A 24 10.96 0.81 -7.44
C GLY A 24 11.32 -0.13 -6.28
N GLY A 25 10.65 -1.27 -6.23
CA GLY A 25 10.90 -2.28 -5.22
C GLY A 25 10.01 -3.50 -5.40
N THR A 26 10.38 -4.58 -4.73
CA THR A 26 9.43 -5.65 -4.45
C THR A 26 8.68 -5.24 -3.19
N ASP A 27 7.53 -4.60 -3.35
CA ASP A 27 6.74 -4.14 -2.21
C ASP A 27 6.26 -5.38 -1.43
N GLY A 28 6.56 -5.42 -0.13
CA GLY A 28 6.12 -6.51 0.74
C GLY A 28 4.59 -6.62 0.72
N SER A 29 4.09 -7.80 0.39
CA SER A 29 2.67 -8.24 0.36
C SER A 29 1.62 -7.14 0.14
N ASN A 30 1.03 -7.12 -1.07
CA ASN A 30 -0.07 -6.22 -1.44
C ASN A 30 -1.38 -6.49 -0.67
N THR A 31 -1.43 -7.55 0.13
CA THR A 31 -2.62 -7.98 0.90
C THR A 31 -2.46 -7.84 2.41
N ASP A 32 -1.23 -7.79 2.93
CA ASP A 32 -0.98 -7.66 4.38
C ASP A 32 0.12 -6.63 4.67
N PRO A 33 -0.21 -5.47 5.28
CA PRO A 33 0.75 -4.44 5.64
C PRO A 33 1.74 -4.86 6.75
N TYR A 34 1.53 -6.01 7.39
CA TYR A 34 2.41 -6.55 8.43
C TYR A 34 3.22 -7.78 7.98
N ALA A 35 3.16 -8.15 6.70
CA ALA A 35 3.92 -9.28 6.19
C ALA A 35 5.43 -9.04 6.33
N THR A 36 6.09 -9.80 7.19
CA THR A 36 7.53 -9.69 7.46
C THR A 36 8.38 -10.65 6.62
N LYS A 37 7.76 -11.62 5.94
CA LYS A 37 8.45 -12.65 5.14
C LYS A 37 7.66 -13.02 3.88
N PRO A 38 8.34 -13.52 2.83
CA PRO A 38 7.66 -14.12 1.69
C PRO A 38 6.96 -15.41 2.13
N GLU A 39 5.63 -15.46 2.05
CA GLU A 39 4.88 -16.69 2.21
C GLU A 39 4.38 -17.22 0.86
N PRO A 40 4.28 -18.54 0.65
CA PRO A 40 3.67 -19.12 -0.54
C PRO A 40 2.21 -18.64 -0.66
N GLY A 41 1.93 -17.79 -1.65
CA GLY A 41 0.61 -17.17 -1.83
C GLY A 41 0.54 -15.69 -1.49
N ASN A 42 1.60 -15.09 -0.92
CA ASN A 42 1.70 -13.63 -0.87
C ASN A 42 1.79 -13.10 -2.29
N ASN A 43 0.86 -12.22 -2.65
CA ASN A 43 0.89 -11.48 -3.91
C ASN A 43 2.02 -10.46 -3.82
N TRP A 44 3.26 -10.94 -3.99
CA TRP A 44 4.42 -10.10 -4.20
C TRP A 44 4.21 -9.37 -5.51
N VAL A 45 4.08 -8.07 -5.41
CA VAL A 45 3.87 -7.18 -6.54
C VAL A 45 5.19 -6.46 -6.77
N GLU A 46 5.76 -6.64 -7.94
CA GLU A 46 6.92 -5.85 -8.37
C GLU A 46 6.40 -4.52 -8.89
N THR A 47 6.72 -3.45 -8.16
CA THR A 47 6.28 -2.11 -8.50
C THR A 47 7.49 -1.34 -9.03
N GLY A 48 7.35 -0.80 -10.24
CA GLY A 48 8.33 0.13 -10.78
C GLY A 48 8.39 1.44 -9.97
N PRO A 49 9.19 2.42 -10.41
CA PRO A 49 9.23 3.74 -9.79
C PRO A 49 7.83 4.34 -9.65
N HIS A 50 7.44 4.73 -8.43
CA HIS A 50 6.09 5.22 -8.15
C HIS A 50 6.05 6.23 -7.00
N VAL A 51 4.92 6.92 -6.90
CA VAL A 51 4.54 7.72 -5.72
C VAL A 51 3.33 7.07 -5.04
N MET A 52 3.18 7.33 -3.74
CA MET A 52 2.09 6.81 -2.92
C MET A 52 1.34 7.96 -2.27
N ILE A 53 0.01 7.95 -2.38
CA ILE A 53 -0.87 8.84 -1.63
C ILE A 53 -1.61 8.00 -0.59
N VAL A 54 -1.57 8.44 0.67
CA VAL A 54 -2.12 7.69 1.80
C VAL A 54 -3.11 8.53 2.59
N ASN A 55 -4.02 7.86 3.29
CA ASN A 55 -5.05 8.51 4.10
C ASN A 55 -5.94 9.47 3.28
N ALA A 56 -6.21 9.09 2.03
CA ALA A 56 -7.00 9.84 1.06
C ALA A 56 -8.02 8.91 0.38
N THR A 57 -8.70 8.06 1.15
CA THR A 57 -9.57 6.99 0.65
C THR A 57 -10.67 7.47 -0.29
N ASP A 58 -11.20 8.67 -0.08
CA ASP A 58 -12.22 9.26 -0.95
C ASP A 58 -11.69 9.52 -2.37
N MET A 59 -10.39 9.82 -2.51
CA MET A 59 -9.73 10.04 -3.80
C MET A 59 -9.39 8.72 -4.53
N MET A 60 -9.53 7.58 -3.85
CA MET A 60 -9.19 6.26 -4.39
C MET A 60 -10.36 5.61 -5.13
N GLN A 61 -11.56 6.20 -5.05
CA GLN A 61 -12.75 5.73 -5.73
C GLN A 61 -12.55 5.82 -7.26
N GLY A 62 -12.54 4.68 -7.94
CA GLY A 62 -12.38 4.59 -9.38
C GLY A 62 -11.04 3.97 -9.85
N TYR A 63 -10.11 3.72 -8.94
CA TYR A 63 -8.89 2.97 -9.25
C TYR A 63 -9.09 1.45 -9.04
N PRO A 64 -8.41 0.60 -9.82
CA PRO A 64 -8.41 -0.85 -9.60
C PRO A 64 -7.96 -1.22 -8.18
N MET A 65 -8.63 -2.19 -7.58
CA MET A 65 -8.37 -2.68 -6.22
C MET A 65 -8.02 -4.18 -6.22
N ASP A 66 -7.68 -4.71 -7.39
CA ASP A 66 -7.38 -6.13 -7.56
C ASP A 66 -6.15 -6.55 -6.75
N PRO A 67 -6.13 -7.77 -6.17
CA PRO A 67 -4.98 -8.29 -5.45
C PRO A 67 -3.69 -8.37 -6.29
N LYS A 68 -3.83 -8.42 -7.62
CA LYS A 68 -2.75 -8.42 -8.61
C LYS A 68 -3.01 -7.34 -9.67
N PRO A 69 -2.73 -6.07 -9.34
CA PRO A 69 -2.98 -4.96 -10.25
C PRO A 69 -1.93 -4.92 -11.37
N ASP A 70 -2.26 -4.25 -12.47
CA ASP A 70 -1.28 -3.82 -13.46
C ASP A 70 -0.46 -2.65 -12.89
N THR A 71 0.78 -2.93 -12.49
CA THR A 71 1.67 -1.95 -11.83
C THR A 71 2.21 -0.86 -12.76
N SER A 72 1.88 -0.92 -14.05
CA SER A 72 2.14 0.18 -14.98
C SER A 72 1.06 1.27 -14.94
N ARG A 73 -0.04 1.04 -14.21
CA ARG A 73 -1.17 1.97 -14.09
C ARG A 73 -1.45 2.31 -12.63
N PRO A 74 -2.14 3.42 -12.33
CA PRO A 74 -2.53 3.70 -10.96
C PRO A 74 -3.48 2.64 -10.38
N TYR A 75 -3.24 2.22 -9.13
CA TYR A 75 -4.05 1.21 -8.42
C TYR A 75 -4.06 1.45 -6.91
N VAL A 76 -4.99 0.79 -6.21
CA VAL A 76 -5.10 0.85 -4.74
C VAL A 76 -4.50 -0.41 -4.12
N MET A 77 -3.47 -0.24 -3.31
CA MET A 77 -2.91 -1.27 -2.43
C MET A 77 -3.63 -1.24 -1.08
N TRP A 78 -3.85 -2.43 -0.49
CA TRP A 78 -4.55 -2.62 0.79
C TRP A 78 -5.96 -1.97 0.84
N ALA A 79 -6.68 -2.04 -0.27
CA ALA A 79 -8.05 -1.54 -0.37
C ALA A 79 -8.96 -2.10 0.75
N GLY A 80 -9.86 -1.25 1.26
CA GLY A 80 -10.75 -1.61 2.37
C GLY A 80 -10.11 -1.55 3.76
N THR A 81 -8.82 -1.18 3.86
CA THR A 81 -8.15 -0.96 5.15
C THR A 81 -7.87 0.54 5.39
N PRO A 82 -7.68 0.97 6.66
CA PRO A 82 -7.23 2.33 6.96
C PRO A 82 -5.85 2.68 6.38
N TYR A 83 -5.10 1.67 5.93
CA TYR A 83 -3.76 1.82 5.37
C TYR A 83 -3.76 1.88 3.85
N ALA A 84 -4.91 1.99 3.18
CA ALA A 84 -4.97 2.02 1.73
C ALA A 84 -3.98 3.05 1.13
N HIS A 85 -3.23 2.62 0.13
CA HIS A 85 -2.28 3.43 -0.62
C HIS A 85 -2.74 3.53 -2.07
N LEU A 86 -2.83 4.75 -2.59
CA LEU A 86 -2.93 4.96 -4.03
C LEU A 86 -1.53 4.97 -4.61
N MET A 87 -1.21 3.92 -5.36
CA MET A 87 0.07 3.72 -6.04
C MET A 87 -0.02 4.37 -7.42
N ILE A 88 0.87 5.31 -7.72
CA ILE A 88 0.90 6.03 -9.00
C ILE A 88 2.29 5.84 -9.63
N PRO A 89 2.40 5.01 -10.69
CA PRO A 89 3.64 4.85 -11.43
C PRO A 89 4.11 6.18 -12.04
N VAL A 90 5.42 6.41 -12.10
CA VAL A 90 6.00 7.66 -12.67
C VAL A 90 6.54 7.49 -14.09
N LYS A 91 6.27 6.36 -14.74
CA LYS A 91 6.67 6.06 -16.13
C LYS A 91 5.45 5.79 -17.00
#